data_AF-A0AAE3JKR6-F1
#
_entry.id   AF-A0AAE3JKR6-F1
#
_cell.length_a   1.000
_cell.length_b   1.000
_cell.length_c   1.000
_cell.angle_alpha   90.00
_cell.angle_beta   90.00
_cell.angle_gamma   90.00
#
_symmetry.space_group_name_H-M   'P 1'
#
loop_
_entity.id
_entity.type
_entity.pdbx_description
1 polymer ?
#
loop_
_entity_poly.entity_id
_entity_poly.type
_entity_poly.pdbx_seq_one_letter_code
_entity_poly.pdbx_strand_id
1 'polypeptide(L)' 'MKKEYSEPVKIDNSCELRLGIASWDDGTETSKSIKFTWFDKNGKAARGGEFPVEALPQALDFAIRKGYISL' A
#
# COMPACT_ATOMS: atom_id res chain seq x y z
N MET A 1 -13.65 -1.93 3.60
CA MET A 1 -12.80 -1.54 2.45
C MET A 1 -12.61 -2.78 1.61
N LYS A 2 -13.01 -2.73 0.34
CA LYS A 2 -12.84 -3.84 -0.60
C LYS A 2 -11.36 -3.92 -0.95
N LYS A 3 -10.65 -4.90 -0.39
CA LYS A 3 -9.27 -5.20 -0.76
C LYS A 3 -9.28 -6.26 -1.85
N GLU A 4 -8.47 -6.05 -2.87
CA GLU A 4 -8.27 -7.02 -3.95
C GLU A 4 -7.22 -8.06 -3.53
N TYR A 5 -6.15 -7.58 -2.90
CA TYR A 5 -5.09 -8.42 -2.39
C TYR A 5 -4.47 -7.84 -1.11
N SER A 6 -3.88 -8.70 -0.28
CA SER A 6 -3.05 -8.27 0.83
C SER A 6 -1.98 -9.30 1.16
N GLU A 7 -0.84 -8.82 1.61
CA GLU A 7 0.25 -9.64 2.13
C GLU A 7 0.83 -9.03 3.43
N PRO A 8 1.42 -9.84 4.32
CA PRO A 8 2.14 -9.34 5.49
C PRO A 8 3.33 -8.46 5.06
N VAL A 9 3.61 -7.41 5.82
CA VAL A 9 4.81 -6.59 5.56
C VAL A 9 6.04 -7.31 6.10
N LYS A 10 7.10 -7.39 5.31
CA LYS A 10 8.36 -8.07 5.71
C LYS A 10 8.99 -7.55 7.01
N ILE A 11 8.83 -6.26 7.33
CA ILE A 11 9.42 -5.65 8.53
C ILE A 11 8.60 -5.93 9.80
N ASP A 12 7.32 -6.26 9.66
CA ASP A 12 6.40 -6.52 10.78
C ASP A 12 5.20 -7.34 10.28
N ASN A 13 5.13 -8.61 10.68
CA ASN A 13 4.08 -9.54 10.28
C ASN A 13 2.70 -9.20 10.87
N SER A 14 2.61 -8.26 11.82
CA SER A 14 1.34 -7.73 12.31
C SER A 14 0.76 -6.63 11.41
N CYS A 15 1.55 -6.14 10.44
CA CYS A 15 1.13 -5.17 9.44
C CYS A 15 0.89 -5.84 8.08
N GLU A 16 0.12 -5.19 7.21
CA GLU A 16 -0.16 -5.66 5.84
C GLU A 16 0.08 -4.57 4.79
N LEU A 17 0.60 -4.96 3.62
CA LEU A 17 0.38 -4.22 2.39
C LEU A 17 -0.97 -4.62 1.79
N ARG A 18 -1.77 -3.65 1.38
CA ARG A 18 -3.10 -3.88 0.79
C ARG A 18 -3.23 -3.21 -0.56
N LEU A 19 -3.52 -3.99 -1.58
CA LEU A 19 -4.00 -3.51 -2.88
C LEU A 19 -5.51 -3.37 -2.85
N GLY A 20 -6.02 -2.21 -3.26
CA GLY A 20 -7.45 -1.98 -3.40
C GLY A 20 -7.79 -0.57 -3.86
N ILE A 21 -9.08 -0.23 -3.72
CA ILE A 21 -9.61 1.07 -4.16
C ILE A 21 -8.93 2.21 -3.42
N ALA A 22 -8.52 3.22 -4.18
CA ALA A 22 -7.84 4.39 -3.67
C ALA A 22 -8.75 5.24 -2.76
N SER A 23 -8.16 5.96 -1.80
CA SER A 23 -8.93 6.86 -0.94
C SER A 23 -9.48 8.09 -1.66
N TRP A 24 -8.90 8.44 -2.82
CA TRP A 24 -9.34 9.51 -3.71
C TRP A 24 -10.24 9.02 -4.85
N ASP A 25 -10.62 7.74 -4.86
CA ASP A 25 -11.60 7.24 -5.82
C ASP A 25 -12.93 7.99 -5.64
N ASP A 26 -13.58 8.32 -6.76
CA ASP A 26 -14.82 9.09 -6.81
C ASP A 26 -16.09 8.23 -6.64
N GLY A 27 -15.93 6.96 -6.29
CA GLY A 27 -17.01 5.98 -6.18
C GLY A 27 -17.17 5.12 -7.44
N THR A 28 -16.35 5.32 -8.47
CA THR A 28 -16.33 4.46 -9.66
C THR A 28 -15.61 3.12 -9.42
N GLU A 29 -14.91 2.96 -8.31
CA GLU A 29 -14.07 1.80 -7.99
C GLU A 29 -12.97 1.54 -9.05
N THR A 30 -12.49 2.59 -9.72
CA THR A 30 -11.50 2.47 -10.81
C THR A 30 -10.09 2.84 -10.38
N SER A 31 -9.94 3.78 -9.45
CA SER A 31 -8.64 4.20 -8.94
C SER A 31 -8.12 3.18 -7.93
N LYS A 32 -6.92 2.64 -8.17
CA LYS A 32 -6.28 1.66 -7.29
C LYS A 32 -5.04 2.21 -6.60
N SER A 33 -4.68 1.59 -5.49
CA SER A 33 -3.56 1.99 -4.65
C SER A 33 -3.02 0.82 -3.83
N ILE A 34 -1.77 0.94 -3.39
CA ILE A 34 -1.21 0.11 -2.33
C ILE A 34 -1.13 0.92 -1.04
N LYS A 35 -1.60 0.34 0.06
CA LYS A 35 -1.62 0.97 1.40
C LYS A 35 -0.85 0.15 2.41
N PHE A 36 -0.02 0.80 3.22
CA PHE A 36 0.50 0.21 4.45
C PHE A 36 -0.58 0.24 5.53
N THR A 37 -0.86 -0.91 6.13
CA THR A 37 -1.96 -1.09 7.08
C THR A 37 -1.45 -1.73 8.36
N TRP A 38 -1.82 -1.17 9.52
CA TRP A 38 -1.65 -1.79 10.83
C TRP A 38 -3.03 -2.00 11.47
N PHE A 39 -3.10 -2.72 12.58
CA PHE A 39 -4.36 -2.98 13.28
C PHE A 39 -4.32 -2.35 14.67
N ASP A 40 -5.43 -1.71 15.05
CA ASP A 40 -5.58 -1.20 16.41
C ASP A 40 -5.80 -2.35 17.42
N LYS A 41 -5.86 -2.00 18.70
CA LYS A 41 -6.08 -2.96 19.79
C LYS A 41 -7.37 -3.80 19.66
N ASN A 42 -8.31 -3.38 18.81
CA ASN A 42 -9.56 -4.08 18.55
C ASN A 42 -9.54 -4.87 17.23
N GLY A 43 -8.38 -4.99 16.58
CA GLY A 43 -8.24 -5.64 15.28
C GLY A 43 -8.81 -4.84 14.11
N LYS A 44 -9.10 -3.54 14.30
CA LYS A 44 -9.56 -2.68 13.21
C LYS A 44 -8.38 -2.19 12.41
N ALA A 45 -8.46 -2.34 11.08
CA ALA A 45 -7.44 -1.85 10.18
C ALA A 45 -7.36 -0.32 10.19
N ALA A 46 -6.20 0.19 10.54
CA ALA A 46 -5.76 1.57 10.36
C ALA A 46 -4.77 1.64 9.19
N ARG A 47 -4.64 2.81 8.56
CA ARG A 47 -3.89 2.99 7.31
C ARG A 47 -2.89 4.13 7.44
N GLY A 48 -1.71 3.91 6.88
CA GLY A 48 -0.65 4.90 6.75
C GLY A 48 -0.58 5.47 5.35
N GLY A 49 0.65 5.57 4.84
CA GLY A 49 0.92 6.00 3.47
C GLY A 49 0.19 5.15 2.44
N GLU A 50 -0.31 5.83 1.42
CA GLU A 50 -1.01 5.26 0.27
C GLU A 50 -0.30 5.71 -1.00
N PHE A 51 -0.13 4.79 -1.95
CA PHE A 51 0.59 5.05 -3.19
C PHE A 51 -0.22 4.62 -4.41
N PRO A 52 -0.36 5.48 -5.44
CA PRO A 52 -1.03 5.12 -6.69
C PRO A 52 -0.25 4.03 -7.42
N VAL A 53 -0.96 3.05 -7.98
CA VAL A 53 -0.32 1.90 -8.65
C VAL A 53 0.54 2.35 -9.83
N GLU A 54 0.08 3.38 -10.54
CA GLU A 54 0.71 3.96 -11.73
C GLU A 54 2.08 4.57 -11.42
N ALA A 55 2.31 5.03 -10.19
CA ALA A 55 3.58 5.62 -9.80
C ALA A 55 4.59 4.58 -9.28
N LEU A 56 4.18 3.32 -9.02
CA LEU A 56 5.05 2.31 -8.41
C LEU A 56 6.34 2.04 -9.21
N PRO A 57 6.32 1.95 -10.55
CA PRO A 57 7.56 1.76 -11.31
C PRO A 57 8.54 2.91 -11.11
N GLN A 58 8.04 4.17 -11.10
CA GLN A 58 8.87 5.33 -10.86
C GLN A 58 9.36 5.40 -9.41
N ALA A 59 8.54 4.99 -8.43
CA ALA A 59 8.93 4.93 -7.03
C ALA A 59 10.05 3.91 -6.79
N LEU A 60 9.95 2.74 -7.42
CA LEU A 60 10.99 1.72 -7.38
C LEU A 60 12.29 2.23 -8.00
N ASP A 61 12.21 2.80 -9.21
CA ASP A 61 13.35 3.40 -9.90
C ASP A 61 13.99 4.53 -9.07
N PHE A 62 13.18 5.40 -8.45
CA PHE A 62 13.66 6.43 -7.54
C PHE A 62 14.38 5.84 -6.33
N ALA A 63 13.82 4.80 -5.71
CA ALA A 63 14.42 4.10 -4.56
C ALA A 63 15.77 3.47 -4.92
N ILE A 64 15.88 2.87 -6.12
CA ILE A 64 17.13 2.31 -6.64
C ILE A 64 18.18 3.42 -6.85
N ARG A 65 17.81 4.51 -7.54
CA ARG A 65 18.73 5.65 -7.81
C ARG A 65 19.23 6.32 -6.53
N LYS A 66 18.47 6.24 -5.45
CA LYS A 66 18.83 6.78 -4.14
C LYS A 66 19.49 5.75 -3.21
N GLY A 67 19.69 4.52 -3.67
CA GLY A 67 20.37 3.48 -2.91
C GLY A 67 19.54 2.88 -1.77
N TYR A 68 18.21 3.08 -1.77
CA TYR A 68 17.32 2.42 -0.80
C TYR A 68 17.03 0.96 -1.16
N ILE A 69 17.16 0.60 -2.44
CA ILE A 69 17.01 -0.76 -2.95
C ILE A 69 18.21 -1.07 -3.85
N SER A 70 18.85 -2.21 -3.63
CA SER A 70 19.79 -2.83 -4.58
C SER A 70 19.09 -4.00 -5.26
N LEU A 71 19.27 -4.14 -6.57
CA LEU A 71 18.88 -5.32 -7.33
C LEU A 71 20.00 -6.36 -7.33
#